data_AF-A0A5D3EA51-F1
#
_entry.id   AF-A0A5D3EA51-F1
#
_cell.length_a   1.000
_cell.length_b   1.000
_cell.length_c   1.000
_cell.angle_alpha   90.00
_cell.angle_beta   90.00
_cell.angle_gamma   90.00
#
_symmetry.space_group_name_H-M   'P 1'
#
loop_
_entity.id
_entity.type
_entity.pdbx_description
1 polymer ?
#
loop_
_entity_poly.entity_id
_entity_poly.type
_entity_poly.pdbx_seq_one_letter_code
_entity_poly.pdbx_strand_id
1 'polypeptide(L)' 'MAKRTSKTAAQQCRYYEVDNIFEYMVETYINGNNSTFSELYHELNKEARQDFVEFIFNEVNPQYHREIIKQML' A
#
# COMPACT_ATOMS: atom_id res chain seq x y z
N MET A 1 10.41 -2.32 19.08
CA MET A 1 10.31 -1.19 18.13
C MET A 1 8.95 -0.56 18.26
N ALA A 2 8.82 0.76 18.15
CA ALA A 2 7.53 1.42 18.15
C ALA A 2 6.74 1.05 16.89
N LYS A 3 5.43 0.82 17.01
CA LYS A 3 4.56 0.54 15.86
C LYS A 3 4.61 1.73 14.90
N ARG A 4 4.94 1.47 13.63
CA ARG A 4 5.00 2.50 12.60
C ARG A 4 3.59 2.81 12.13
N THR A 5 3.18 4.07 12.26
CA THR A 5 1.85 4.53 11.84
C THR A 5 1.94 5.96 11.31
N SER A 6 0.88 6.38 10.62
CA SER A 6 0.69 7.74 10.12
C SER A 6 1.84 8.24 9.23
N LYS A 7 2.24 7.44 8.25
CA LYS A 7 3.29 7.77 7.29
C LYS A 7 2.70 8.27 5.97
N THR A 8 3.32 9.32 5.42
CA THR A 8 3.08 9.76 4.05
C THR A 8 3.73 8.78 3.06
N ALA A 9 3.28 8.80 1.80
CA ALA A 9 3.90 8.02 0.73
C ALA A 9 5.41 8.29 0.62
N ALA A 10 5.83 9.57 0.61
CA ALA A 10 7.24 9.95 0.53
C ALA A 10 8.09 9.43 1.71
N GLN A 11 7.53 9.39 2.92
CA GLN A 11 8.21 8.81 4.09
C GLN A 11 8.37 7.30 3.96
N GLN A 12 7.39 6.62 3.35
CA GLN A 12 7.44 5.20 3.09
C GLN A 12 8.46 4.87 2.00
N CYS A 13 8.46 5.61 0.87
CA CYS A 13 9.46 5.48 -0.20
C CYS A 13 10.89 5.55 0.35
N ARG A 14 11.18 6.55 1.19
CA ARG A 14 12.51 6.70 1.82
C ARG A 14 12.88 5.56 2.77
N TYR A 15 11.90 4.95 3.44
CA TYR A 15 12.16 3.90 4.42
C TYR A 15 12.32 2.52 3.77
N TYR A 16 11.50 2.23 2.77
CA TYR A 16 11.56 0.98 2.01
C TYR A 16 12.53 1.04 0.83
N GLU A 17 13.15 2.21 0.59
CA GLU A 17 14.12 2.45 -0.49
C GLU A 17 13.53 2.14 -1.88
N VAL A 18 12.28 2.58 -2.08
CA VAL A 18 11.53 2.41 -3.33
C VAL A 18 11.12 3.75 -3.91
N ASP A 19 11.04 3.83 -5.24
CA ASP A 19 10.62 5.05 -5.93
C ASP A 19 9.12 5.29 -5.77
N ASN A 20 8.30 4.24 -5.87
CA ASN A 20 6.86 4.30 -5.71
C ASN A 20 6.39 3.25 -4.69
N ILE A 21 5.97 3.72 -3.51
CA ILE A 21 5.46 2.81 -2.47
C ILE A 21 4.18 2.09 -2.87
N PHE A 22 3.33 2.68 -3.71
CA PHE A 22 2.06 2.07 -4.10
C PHE A 22 2.26 0.91 -5.06
N GLU A 23 3.20 1.02 -6.01
CA GLU A 23 3.64 -0.11 -6.84
C GLU A 23 4.17 -1.24 -5.97
N TYR A 24 5.08 -0.91 -5.03
CA TYR A 24 5.64 -1.89 -4.10
C TYR A 24 4.56 -2.60 -3.27
N MET A 25 3.54 -1.87 -2.79
CA MET A 25 2.41 -2.47 -2.06
C MET A 25 1.61 -3.44 -2.94
N VAL A 26 1.31 -3.06 -4.18
CA VAL A 26 0.56 -3.91 -5.12
C VAL A 26 1.35 -5.16 -5.49
N GLU A 27 2.64 -5.01 -5.79
CA GLU A 27 3.53 -6.14 -6.06
C GLU A 27 3.64 -7.08 -4.85
N THR A 28 3.76 -6.52 -3.64
CA THR A 28 3.77 -7.30 -2.39
C THR A 28 2.50 -8.15 -2.27
N TYR A 29 1.34 -7.57 -2.57
CA TYR A 29 0.07 -8.30 -2.58
C TYR A 29 0.03 -9.39 -3.67
N ILE A 30 0.41 -9.05 -4.92
CA ILE A 30 0.40 -9.99 -6.05
C ILE A 30 1.34 -11.18 -5.81
N ASN A 31 2.46 -10.95 -5.13
CA ASN A 31 3.41 -11.99 -4.73
C ASN A 31 2.90 -12.87 -3.58
N GLY A 32 1.70 -12.61 -3.05
CA GLY A 32 1.07 -13.39 -1.99
C GLY A 32 1.48 -13.00 -0.57
N ASN A 33 2.25 -11.91 -0.41
CA ASN A 33 2.73 -11.45 0.90
C ASN A 33 1.67 -10.59 1.61
N ASN A 34 0.48 -11.17 1.84
CA ASN A 34 -0.70 -10.48 2.34
C ASN A 34 -0.48 -9.81 3.72
N SER A 35 0.27 -10.45 4.61
CA SER A 35 0.59 -9.89 5.93
C SER A 35 1.42 -8.61 5.80
N THR A 36 2.45 -8.62 4.95
CA THR A 36 3.30 -7.46 4.68
C THR A 36 2.52 -6.34 4.00
N PHE A 37 1.66 -6.67 3.04
CA PHE A 37 0.75 -5.69 2.44
C PHE A 37 -0.14 -5.02 3.49
N SER A 38 -0.76 -5.82 4.37
CA SER A 38 -1.60 -5.27 5.43
C SER A 38 -0.79 -4.37 6.36
N GLU A 39 0.43 -4.74 6.74
CA GLU A 39 1.30 -3.87 7.54
C GLU A 39 1.55 -2.54 6.84
N LEU A 40 2.00 -2.56 5.59
CA LEU A 40 2.25 -1.36 4.77
C LEU A 40 1.03 -0.43 4.75
N TYR A 41 -0.16 -0.98 4.48
CA TYR A 41 -1.40 -0.20 4.45
C TYR A 41 -1.73 0.43 5.80
N HIS A 42 -1.49 -0.29 6.90
CA HIS A 42 -1.72 0.22 8.25
C HIS A 42 -0.69 1.29 8.67
N GLU A 43 0.52 1.28 8.10
CA GLU A 43 1.52 2.32 8.33
C GLU A 43 1.12 3.66 7.72
N LEU A 44 0.36 3.66 6.62
CA LEU A 44 -0.07 4.87 5.93
C LEU A 44 -0.94 5.78 6.80
N ASN A 45 -0.77 7.09 6.63
CA ASN A 45 -1.70 8.09 7.15
C ASN A 45 -2.99 8.11 6.32
N LYS A 46 -3.98 8.88 6.78
CA LYS A 46 -5.30 8.94 6.13
C LYS A 46 -5.22 9.38 4.67
N GLU A 47 -4.44 10.42 4.38
CA GLU A 47 -4.29 11.00 3.04
C GLU A 47 -3.64 9.97 2.09
N ALA A 48 -2.52 9.37 2.48
CA ALA A 48 -1.83 8.37 1.67
C ALA A 48 -2.67 7.10 1.44
N ARG A 49 -3.59 6.75 2.35
CA ARG A 49 -4.56 5.67 2.09
C ARG A 49 -5.57 6.05 1.01
N GLN A 50 -6.01 7.31 0.98
CA GLN A 50 -6.90 7.80 -0.07
C GLN A 50 -6.18 7.81 -1.42
N ASP A 51 -4.96 8.32 -1.44
CA ASP A 51 -4.10 8.31 -2.64
C ASP A 51 -3.86 6.87 -3.13
N PHE A 52 -3.67 5.92 -2.22
CA PHE A 52 -3.47 4.52 -2.58
C PHE A 52 -4.73 3.89 -3.20
N VAL A 53 -5.92 4.21 -2.67
CA VAL A 53 -7.19 3.75 -3.26
C VAL A 53 -7.38 4.33 -4.66
N GLU A 54 -7.07 5.61 -4.86
CA GLU A 54 -7.10 6.24 -6.19
C GLU A 54 -6.10 5.58 -7.16
N PHE A 55 -4.89 5.31 -6.69
CA PHE A 55 -3.87 4.59 -7.46
C PHE A 55 -4.35 3.21 -7.92
N ILE A 56 -5.04 2.46 -7.05
CA ILE A 56 -5.59 1.14 -7.41
C ILE A 56 -6.52 1.26 -8.61
N PHE A 57 -7.46 2.21 -8.59
CA PHE A 57 -8.43 2.33 -9.68
C PHE A 57 -7.84 2.86 -10.98
N ASN A 58 -6.80 3.70 -10.90
CA ASN A 58 -6.21 4.35 -12.07
C ASN A 58 -5.10 3.52 -12.73
N GLU A 59 -4.25 2.87 -11.93
CA GLU A 59 -2.97 2.30 -12.39
C GLU A 59 -2.91 0.77 -12.28
N VAL A 60 -3.69 0.16 -11.38
CA VAL A 60 -3.63 -1.30 -11.16
C VAL A 60 -4.58 -2.03 -12.10
N ASN A 61 -4.18 -3.23 -12.56
CA ASN A 61 -5.05 -4.06 -13.38
C ASN A 61 -6.39 -4.35 -12.66
N PRO A 62 -7.55 -4.06 -13.30
CA PRO A 62 -8.88 -4.24 -12.72
C PRO A 62 -9.18 -5.62 -12.12
N GLN A 63 -8.51 -6.68 -12.60
CA GLN A 63 -8.67 -8.03 -12.06
C GLN A 63 -8.32 -8.13 -10.57
N TYR A 64 -7.40 -7.29 -10.08
CA TYR A 64 -6.93 -7.33 -8.69
C TYR A 64 -7.68 -6.38 -7.76
N HIS A 65 -8.43 -5.39 -8.28
CA HIS A 65 -9.05 -4.32 -7.48
C HIS A 65 -9.86 -4.85 -6.31
N ARG A 66 -10.79 -5.77 -6.61
CA ARG A 66 -11.71 -6.31 -5.60
C ARG A 66 -10.99 -7.02 -4.47
N GLU A 67 -10.00 -7.84 -4.79
CA GLU A 67 -9.31 -8.67 -3.80
C GLU A 67 -8.32 -7.83 -2.98
N ILE A 68 -7.67 -6.83 -3.59
CA ILE A 68 -6.85 -5.84 -2.88
C ILE A 68 -7.71 -5.04 -1.89
N ILE A 69 -8.86 -4.50 -2.33
CA ILE A 69 -9.75 -3.70 -1.47
C ILE A 69 -10.28 -4.54 -0.30
N LYS A 70 -10.64 -5.81 -0.52
CA LYS A 70 -11.06 -6.70 0.57
C LYS A 70 -9.98 -6.89 1.63
N GLN A 71 -8.71 -6.92 1.24
CA GLN A 71 -7.59 -7.08 2.16
C GLN A 71 -7.34 -5.83 3.03
N MET A 72 -7.89 -4.68 2.64
CA MET A 72 -7.79 -3.41 3.36
C MET A 72 -8.85 -3.22 4.45
N LEU A 73 -9.97 -3.95 4.36
CA LEU A 73 -11.12 -3.87 5.27
C LEU A 73 -10.89 -4.72 6.53
#